data_AF-A0A9P9TT22-F1
#
_entry.id   AF-A0A9P9TT22-F1
#
_cell.length_a   1.000
_cell.length_b   1.000
_cell.length_c   1.000
_cell.angle_alpha   90.00
_cell.angle_beta   90.00
_cell.angle_gamma   90.00
#
_symmetry.space_group_name_H-M   'P 1'
#
loop_
_entity.id
_entity.type
_entity.pdbx_description
1 polymer ?
#
loop_
_entity_poly.entity_id
_entity_poly.type
_entity_poly.pdbx_seq_one_letter_code
_entity_poly.pdbx_strand_id
1 'polypeptide(L)' 'MATPTCIICNGFNAKFCSLCYSISYCSPECQKPDWPLHKTICKTFTTLPPRSSPSHKLAILFPIDSKDLQLI' A
#
# COMPACT_ATOMS: atom_id res chain seq x y z
N MET A 1 4.51 8.87 -18.27
CA MET A 1 3.71 8.31 -17.16
C MET A 1 4.56 7.26 -16.48
N ALA A 2 4.82 7.36 -15.17
CA ALA A 2 5.67 6.38 -14.49
C ALA A 2 4.98 5.01 -14.50
N THR A 3 5.65 3.99 -15.01
CA THR A 3 5.16 2.61 -14.93
C THR A 3 5.26 2.14 -13.48
N PRO A 4 4.19 1.62 -12.87
CA PRO A 4 4.25 1.07 -11.52
C PRO A 4 5.23 -0.10 -11.46
N THR A 5 6.00 -0.16 -10.37
CA THR A 5 6.92 -1.26 -10.07
C THR A 5 6.29 -2.21 -9.05
N CYS A 6 6.72 -3.47 -9.07
CA CYS A 6 6.25 -4.47 -8.12
C CYS A 6 6.88 -4.20 -6.75
N ILE A 7 6.08 -4.12 -5.69
CA ILE A 7 6.60 -3.88 -4.34
C ILE A 7 7.48 -5.03 -3.80
N ILE A 8 7.30 -6.25 -4.32
CA ILE A 8 7.99 -7.45 -3.81
C ILE A 8 9.32 -7.72 -4.53
N CYS A 9 9.35 -7.59 -5.86
CA CYS A 9 10.52 -7.94 -6.66
C CYS A 9 11.10 -6.76 -7.46
N ASN A 10 10.52 -5.57 -7.34
CA ASN A 10 10.87 -4.36 -8.09
C ASN A 10 10.78 -4.50 -9.63
N GLY A 11 10.11 -5.54 -10.13
CA GLY A 11 9.86 -5.74 -11.55
C GLY A 11 8.94 -4.66 -12.14
N PHE A 12 9.06 -4.43 -13.45
CA PHE A 12 8.24 -3.48 -14.20
C PHE A 12 6.85 -4.05 -14.52
N ASN A 13 5.99 -3.21 -15.11
CA ASN A 13 4.63 -3.55 -15.55
C ASN A 13 3.74 -4.12 -14.44
N ALA A 14 3.92 -3.61 -13.21
CA ALA A 14 3.06 -3.99 -12.11
C ALA A 14 1.63 -3.47 -12.31
N LYS A 15 0.67 -4.14 -11.70
CA LYS A 15 -0.72 -3.68 -11.66
C LYS A 15 -1.03 -3.23 -10.25
N PHE A 16 -1.68 -2.09 -10.13
CA PHE A 16 -2.16 -1.63 -8.83
C PHE A 16 -3.18 -2.62 -8.26
N CYS A 17 -3.19 -2.74 -6.94
CA CYS A 17 -4.25 -3.42 -6.23
C CYS A 17 -5.60 -2.81 -6.61
N SER A 18 -6.54 -3.65 -7.06
CA SER A 18 -7.85 -3.21 -7.57
C SER A 18 -8.76 -2.56 -6.53
N LEU A 19 -8.46 -2.76 -5.23
CA LEU A 19 -9.22 -2.18 -4.14
C LEU A 19 -8.65 -0.83 -3.71
N CYS A 20 -7.39 -0.81 -3.27
CA CYS A 20 -6.81 0.38 -2.65
C CYS A 20 -6.03 1.30 -3.59
N TYR A 21 -5.62 0.81 -4.76
CA TYR A 21 -4.76 1.53 -5.71
C TYR A 21 -3.44 2.10 -5.15
N SER A 22 -3.04 1.73 -3.92
CA SER A 22 -1.88 2.30 -3.22
C SER A 22 -0.60 1.45 -3.35
N ILE A 23 -0.71 0.21 -3.82
CA ILE A 23 0.41 -0.74 -3.97
C ILE A 23 0.24 -1.49 -5.28
N SER A 24 1.34 -2.01 -5.84
CA SER A 24 1.33 -2.71 -7.13
C SER A 24 2.15 -4.01 -7.11
N TYR A 25 1.65 -5.00 -7.84
CA TYR A 25 2.27 -6.32 -8.00
C TYR A 25 2.37 -6.69 -9.48
N CYS A 26 3.47 -7.33 -9.90
CA CYS A 26 3.57 -7.84 -11.26
C CYS A 26 2.69 -9.07 -11.52
N SER A 27 2.38 -9.85 -10.47
CA SER A 27 1.66 -11.11 -10.60
C SER A 27 1.08 -11.62 -9.27
N PRO A 28 0.16 -12.61 -9.30
CA PRO A 28 -0.39 -13.22 -8.09
C PRO A 28 0.67 -13.86 -7.18
N GLU A 29 1.79 -14.31 -7.73
CA GLU A 29 2.90 -14.90 -6.98
C GLU A 29 3.56 -13.87 -6.06
N CYS A 30 3.61 -12.60 -6.47
CA CYS A 30 4.05 -11.50 -5.61
C CYS A 30 2.95 -11.02 -4.66
N GLN A 31 1.69 -11.03 -5.08
CA GLN A 31 0.59 -10.55 -4.26
C GLN A 31 0.24 -11.48 -3.08
N LYS A 32 0.16 -12.79 -3.32
CA LYS A 32 -0.25 -13.79 -2.32
C LYS A 32 0.56 -13.76 -1.01
N PRO A 33 1.91 -13.71 -1.02
CA PRO A 33 2.68 -13.67 0.22
C PRO A 33 2.49 -12.36 1.00
N ASP A 34 2.22 -11.24 0.32
CA ASP A 34 1.98 -9.94 0.94
C ASP A 34 0.54 -9.81 1.47
N TRP A 35 -0.43 -10.52 0.89
CA TRP A 35 -1.85 -10.40 1.20
C TRP A 35 -2.23 -10.48 2.70
N PRO A 36 -1.66 -11.39 3.52
CA PRO A 36 -1.97 -11.45 4.95
C PRO A 36 -1.71 -10.14 5.69
N LEU A 37 -0.64 -9.42 5.31
CA LEU A 37 -0.32 -8.10 5.85
C LEU A 37 -1.10 -7.02 5.10
N HIS A 38 -1.06 -7.01 3.78
CA HIS A 38 -1.72 -5.98 2.98
C HIS A 38 -3.21 -5.83 3.30
N LYS A 39 -3.94 -6.93 3.51
CA LYS A 39 -5.39 -6.89 3.79
C LYS A 39 -5.75 -6.09 5.05
N THR A 40 -4.83 -5.95 6.02
CA THR A 40 -5.10 -5.22 7.27
C THR A 40 -5.21 -3.71 7.01
N ILE A 41 -4.48 -3.20 6.02
CA ILE A 41 -4.44 -1.78 5.66
C ILE A 41 -5.17 -1.47 4.35
N CYS A 42 -5.38 -2.47 3.48
CA CYS A 42 -5.93 -2.30 2.12
C CYS A 42 -7.25 -1.53 2.13
N LYS A 43 -8.20 -1.91 3.00
CA LYS A 43 -9.49 -1.21 3.11
C LYS A 43 -9.32 0.22 3.62
N THR A 44 -8.41 0.46 4.57
CA THR A 44 -8.15 1.79 5.12
C THR A 44 -7.73 2.78 4.03
N PHE A 45 -6.90 2.35 3.09
CA PHE A 45 -6.48 3.18 1.96
C PHE A 45 -7.64 3.62 1.04
N THR A 46 -8.75 2.87 0.99
CA THR A 46 -9.93 3.27 0.18
C THR A 46 -10.67 4.46 0.77
N THR A 47 -10.54 4.69 2.08
CA THR A 47 -11.24 5.76 2.79
C THR A 47 -10.37 7.00 2.99
N LEU A 48 -9.08 6.94 2.64
CA LEU A 48 -8.18 8.07 2.81
C LEU A 48 -8.45 9.16 1.77
N PRO A 49 -8.33 10.44 2.16
CA PRO A 49 -8.38 11.53 1.21
C PRO A 49 -7.23 11.40 0.20
N PRO A 50 -7.43 11.87 -1.05
CA PRO A 50 -6.36 11.92 -2.02
C PRO A 50 -5.21 12.76 -1.49
N ARG A 51 -4.01 12.32 -1.80
CA ARG A 51 -2.77 12.97 -1.40
C ARG A 51 -2.75 14.43 -1.89
N SER A 52 -2.74 15.38 -0.96
CA SER A 52 -2.87 16.82 -1.30
C SER A 52 -1.66 17.39 -2.07
N SER A 53 -0.50 16.72 -2.02
CA SER A 53 0.73 17.13 -2.73
C SER A 53 1.63 15.93 -3.06
N PRO A 54 2.40 15.96 -4.16
CA PRO A 54 3.46 14.99 -4.46
C PRO A 54 4.54 14.83 -3.38
N SER A 55 4.60 15.71 -2.38
CA SER A 55 5.51 15.61 -1.23
C SER A 55 4.88 14.99 0.03
N HIS A 56 3.56 15.00 0.21
CA HIS A 56 2.90 14.48 1.43
C HIS A 56 3.15 12.99 1.63
N LYS A 57 3.80 12.53 2.69
CA LYS A 57 3.95 11.09 2.91
C LYS A 57 2.89 10.63 3.90
N LEU A 58 2.32 9.46 3.66
CA LEU A 58 1.49 8.77 4.64
C LEU A 58 2.43 8.03 5.59
N ALA A 59 2.17 8.09 6.89
CA ALA A 59 2.95 7.37 7.88
C ALA A 59 2.08 6.39 8.66
N ILE A 60 2.71 5.28 9.08
CA ILE A 60 2.14 4.37 10.07
C ILE A 60 2.77 4.74 11.40
N LEU A 61 1.96 5.27 12.31
CA LEU A 61 2.35 5.56 13.68
C LEU A 61 2.26 4.28 14.52
N PHE A 62 3.33 4.00 15.24
CA PHE A 62 3.42 2.95 16.26
C PHE A 62 3.39 3.63 17.63
N PRO A 63 2.23 3.75 18.29
CA PRO A 63 2.14 4.40 19.59
C PRO A 63 2.86 3.55 20.65
N ILE A 64 3.56 4.19 21.58
CA ILE A 64 4.27 3.50 22.67
C ILE A 64 3.28 2.79 23.61
N ASP A 65 2.13 3.42 23.83
CA ASP A 65 1.12 2.99 24.81
C ASP A 65 -0.04 2.20 24.20
N SER A 66 0.01 1.89 22.89
CA SER A 66 -1.05 1.14 22.20
C SER A 66 -0.49 0.06 21.30
N LYS A 67 -1.20 -1.07 21.24
CA LYS A 67 -0.91 -2.16 20.30
C LYS A 67 -1.50 -1.90 18.91
N ASP A 68 -2.34 -0.89 18.78
CA ASP A 68 -3.01 -0.57 17.53
C ASP A 68 -2.18 0.41 16.71
N LEU A 69 -1.95 0.04 15.44
CA LEU A 69 -1.29 0.89 14.45
C LEU A 69 -2.23 1.99 14.01
N GLN A 70 -1.75 3.23 14.00
CA GLN A 70 -2.52 4.37 13.51
C GLN A 70 -1.96 4.83 12.17
N LEU A 71 -2.86 5.09 11.22
CA LEU A 71 -2.49 5.70 9.95
C LEU A 71 -2.63 7.22 10.08
N ILE A 72 -1.55 7.96 9.79
CA ILE A 72 -1.50 9.43 9.91
C ILE A 72 -1.00 10.08 8.61
#